data_AF-D5AUV9-F1
#
_entry.id   AF-D5AUV9-F1
#
_cell.length_a   1.000
_cell.length_b   1.000
_cell.length_c   1.000
_cell.angle_alpha   90.00
_cell.angle_beta   90.00
_cell.angle_gamma   90.00
#
_symmetry.space_group_name_H-M   'P 1'
#
loop_
_entity.id
_entity.type
_entity.pdbx_description
1 polymer ?
#
loop_
_entity_poly.entity_id
_entity_poly.type
_entity_poly.pdbx_seq_one_letter_code
_entity_poly.pdbx_strand_id
1 'polypeptide(L)'
;MDLFFKATEYETLQASWLKVQQNGGAAGGDGVTIATFAQGATASLRDLALALRAGGWQQGPCRRVDIPKRKGGTRRLMIPPIADRIIHGTA
;
A
#
# COMPACT_ATOMS: atom_id res chain seq x y z
N MET A 1 0.10 -17.41 18.94
CA MET A 1 0.37 -16.06 18.42
C MET A 1 -0.76 -15.71 17.48
N ASP A 2 -1.47 -14.61 17.71
CA ASP A 2 -2.56 -14.19 16.84
C ASP A 2 -1.96 -13.57 15.56
N LEU A 3 -2.29 -14.19 14.42
CA LEU A 3 -1.79 -13.79 13.09
C LEU A 3 -2.16 -12.34 12.75
N PHE A 4 -3.35 -11.88 13.17
CA PHE A 4 -3.80 -10.53 12.91
C PHE A 4 -2.96 -9.50 13.67
N PHE A 5 -2.67 -9.75 14.95
CA PHE A 5 -1.79 -8.87 15.72
C PHE A 5 -0.38 -8.82 15.13
N LYS A 6 0.14 -9.97 14.64
CA LYS A 6 1.44 -10.01 13.97
C LYS A 6 1.44 -9.21 12.66
N ALA A 7 0.43 -9.38 11.82
CA ALA A 7 0.30 -8.65 10.56
C ALA A 7 0.19 -7.13 10.75
N THR A 8 -0.35 -6.70 11.90
CA THR A 8 -0.56 -5.28 12.25
C THR A 8 0.53 -4.70 13.15
N GLU A 9 1.60 -5.45 13.48
CA GLU A 9 2.77 -4.92 14.17
C GLU A 9 3.52 -3.92 13.29
N TYR A 10 4.08 -2.88 13.92
CA TYR A 10 4.84 -1.84 13.22
C TYR A 10 5.99 -2.44 12.41
N GLU A 11 6.69 -3.42 12.96
CA GLU A 11 7.84 -4.09 12.34
C GLU A 11 7.41 -4.84 11.07
N THR A 12 6.26 -5.51 11.11
CA THR A 12 5.70 -6.22 9.95
C THR A 12 5.27 -5.24 8.86
N LEU A 13 4.58 -4.16 9.23
CA LEU A 13 4.17 -3.11 8.31
C LEU A 13 5.38 -2.37 7.72
N GLN A 14 6.42 -2.14 8.52
CA GLN A 14 7.67 -1.52 8.07
C GLN A 14 8.40 -2.42 7.07
N ALA A 15 8.50 -3.73 7.34
CA ALA A 15 9.10 -4.67 6.40
C ALA A 15 8.34 -4.70 5.06
N SER A 16 7.01 -4.66 5.10
CA SER A 16 6.18 -4.56 3.90
C SER A 16 6.36 -3.22 3.17
N TRP A 17 6.43 -2.10 3.90
CA TRP A 17 6.73 -0.78 3.34
C TRP A 17 8.07 -0.76 2.60
N LEU A 18 9.12 -1.36 3.15
CA LEU A 18 10.43 -1.43 2.46
C LEU A 18 10.32 -2.19 1.13
N LYS A 19 9.54 -3.28 1.06
CA LYS A 19 9.26 -3.98 -0.21
C LYS A 19 8.49 -3.09 -1.18
N VAL A 20 7.49 -2.35 -0.71
CA VAL A 20 6.72 -1.39 -1.54
C VAL A 20 7.62 -0.30 -2.10
N GLN A 21 8.51 0.25 -1.26
CA GLN A 21 9.47 1.28 -1.66
C GLN A 21 10.45 0.75 -2.70
N GLN A 22 11.00 -0.46 -2.49
CA GLN A 22 11.91 -1.10 -3.44
C GLN A 22 11.24 -1.43 -4.78
N ASN A 23 10.00 -1.92 -4.75
CA ASN A 23 9.24 -2.23 -5.97
C ASN A 23 8.83 -0.97 -6.76
N GLY A 24 8.85 0.19 -6.12
CA GLY A 24 8.50 1.45 -6.77
C GLY A 24 7.05 1.48 -7.25
N GLY A 25 6.85 2.08 -8.42
CA GLY A 25 5.53 2.25 -9.02
C GLY A 25 4.88 3.59 -8.68
N ALA A 26 3.77 3.86 -9.34
CA ALA A 26 3.11 5.15 -9.28
C ALA A 26 2.07 5.23 -8.14
N ALA A 27 1.62 6.44 -7.86
CA ALA A 27 0.60 6.71 -6.85
C ALA A 27 -0.75 6.02 -7.17
N GLY A 28 -1.49 5.73 -6.09
CA GLY A 28 -2.87 5.27 -6.14
C GLY A 28 -3.85 6.39 -6.50
N GLY A 29 -5.15 6.17 -6.28
CA GLY A 29 -6.19 7.15 -6.59
C GLY A 29 -6.21 8.34 -5.63
N ASP A 30 -5.57 8.19 -4.47
CA ASP A 30 -5.32 9.25 -3.48
C ASP A 30 -4.17 10.19 -3.87
N GLY A 31 -3.40 9.86 -4.91
CA GLY A 31 -2.28 10.68 -5.39
C GLY A 31 -1.02 10.64 -4.52
N VAL A 32 -1.01 9.88 -3.42
CA VAL A 32 0.15 9.77 -2.54
C VAL A 32 1.26 8.97 -3.23
N THR A 33 2.41 9.62 -3.43
CA THR A 33 3.59 8.96 -4.03
C THR A 33 4.43 8.27 -2.97
N ILE A 34 5.32 7.36 -3.39
CA ILE A 34 6.32 6.75 -2.50
C ILE A 34 7.20 7.82 -1.85
N ALA A 35 7.61 8.85 -2.59
CA ALA A 35 8.43 9.93 -2.05
C ALA A 35 7.69 10.75 -0.99
N THR A 36 6.39 11.01 -1.19
CA THR A 36 5.55 11.70 -0.22
C THR A 36 5.33 10.85 1.03
N PHE A 37 5.00 9.56 0.86
CA PHE A 37 4.80 8.65 1.99
C PHE A 37 6.10 8.47 2.80
N ALA A 38 7.26 8.40 2.14
CA ALA A 38 8.56 8.24 2.78
C ALA A 38 8.88 9.36 3.78
N GLN A 39 8.42 10.60 3.54
CA GLN A 39 8.66 11.75 4.43
C GLN A 39 8.04 11.55 5.82
N GLY A 40 6.96 10.79 5.91
CA GLY A 40 6.20 10.55 7.15
C GLY A 40 5.94 9.07 7.42
N ALA A 41 6.79 8.17 6.90
CA ALA A 41 6.50 6.74 6.87
C ALA A 41 6.29 6.16 8.28
N THR A 42 7.14 6.50 9.25
CA THR A 42 7.01 5.98 10.62
C THR A 42 5.69 6.38 11.27
N ALA A 43 5.26 7.63 11.13
CA ALA A 43 3.97 8.09 11.66
C ALA A 43 2.81 7.38 10.94
N SER A 44 2.84 7.36 9.61
CA SER A 44 1.81 6.74 8.77
C SER A 44 1.64 5.24 9.07
N LEU A 45 2.74 4.52 9.31
CA LEU A 45 2.71 3.09 9.65
C LEU A 45 2.11 2.84 11.05
N ARG A 46 2.35 3.73 12.01
CA ARG A 46 1.74 3.64 13.35
C ARG A 46 0.25 3.93 13.29
N ASP A 47 -0.15 4.96 12.55
CA ASP A 47 -1.56 5.30 12.36
C ASP A 47 -2.30 4.15 11.65
N LEU A 48 -1.65 3.52 10.66
CA LEU A 48 -2.17 2.35 9.97
C LEU A 48 -2.36 1.15 10.91
N ALA A 49 -1.37 0.86 11.77
CA ALA A 49 -1.47 -0.20 12.76
C ALA A 49 -2.64 0.03 13.73
N LEU A 50 -2.82 1.26 14.21
CA LEU A 50 -3.92 1.65 15.09
C LEU A 50 -5.27 1.50 14.39
N ALA A 51 -5.40 2.00 13.16
CA ALA A 51 -6.63 1.91 12.37
C ALA A 51 -7.04 0.45 12.09
N LEU A 52 -6.07 -0.41 11.75
CA LEU A 52 -6.31 -1.84 11.54
C LEU A 52 -6.81 -2.50 12.82
N ARG A 53 -6.11 -2.30 13.94
CA ARG A 53 -6.47 -2.91 15.24
C ARG A 53 -7.80 -2.41 15.80
N ALA A 54 -8.18 -1.18 15.49
CA ALA A 54 -9.48 -0.62 15.82
C ALA A 54 -10.61 -1.10 14.89
N GLY A 55 -10.29 -1.86 13.82
CA GLY A 55 -11.27 -2.28 12.81
C GLY A 55 -11.75 -1.16 11.89
N GLY A 56 -11.13 0.02 11.95
CA GLY A 56 -11.50 1.22 11.20
C GLY A 56 -10.83 1.35 9.83
N TRP A 57 -9.95 0.42 9.46
CA TRP A 57 -9.30 0.45 8.16
C TRP A 57 -10.28 0.20 7.01
N GLN A 58 -10.18 1.00 5.95
CA GLN A 58 -10.92 0.84 4.70
C GLN A 58 -9.99 1.03 3.51
N GLN A 59 -10.16 0.21 2.48
CA GLN A 59 -9.36 0.31 1.26
C GLN A 59 -9.60 1.64 0.57
N GLY A 60 -8.52 2.32 0.15
CA GLY A 60 -8.62 3.59 -0.54
C GLY A 60 -8.89 3.45 -2.05
N PRO A 61 -9.15 4.57 -2.74
CA PRO A 61 -9.47 4.54 -4.17
C PRO A 61 -8.26 4.11 -4.99
N CYS A 62 -8.44 3.08 -5.84
CA CYS A 62 -7.42 2.66 -6.79
C CYS A 62 -7.39 3.57 -8.03
N ARG A 63 -6.19 3.87 -8.54
CA ARG A 63 -6.01 4.57 -9.82
C ARG A 63 -6.08 3.62 -11.00
N ARG A 64 -6.90 3.96 -11.99
CA ARG A 64 -7.06 3.21 -13.24
C ARG A 64 -6.05 3.68 -14.28
N VAL A 65 -5.33 2.75 -14.88
CA VAL A 65 -4.41 3.03 -15.99
C VAL A 65 -4.61 1.99 -17.08
N ASP A 66 -4.83 2.45 -18.31
CA ASP A 66 -4.90 1.59 -19.49
C ASP A 66 -3.54 1.61 -20.22
N ILE A 67 -2.89 0.45 -20.31
CA ILE A 67 -1.57 0.29 -20.93
C ILE A 67 -1.71 -0.45 -22.26
N PRO A 68 -1.20 0.07 -23.39
CA PRO A 68 -1.28 -0.62 -24.67
C PRO A 68 -0.47 -1.93 -24.66
N LYS A 69 -1.00 -2.99 -25.28
CA LYS A 69 -0.26 -4.25 -25.49
C LYS A 69 0.51 -4.19 -26.82
N ARG A 70 1.66 -4.86 -26.89
CA ARG A 70 2.53 -4.89 -28.08
C ARG A 70 1.85 -5.37 -29.37
N LYS A 71 0.81 -6.22 -29.28
CA LYS A 71 0.07 -6.78 -30.42
C LYS A 71 -1.38 -6.30 -30.51
N GLY A 72 -1.69 -5.11 -29.97
CA GLY A 72 -3.02 -4.53 -29.99
C GLY A 72 -3.86 -4.79 -28.73
N GLY A 73 -4.84 -3.91 -28.50
CA GLY A 73 -5.65 -3.87 -27.28
C GLY A 73 -4.94 -3.20 -26.09
N THR A 74 -5.67 -3.08 -24.97
CA THR A 74 -5.17 -2.46 -23.73
C THR A 74 -5.21 -3.46 -22.56
N ARG A 75 -4.26 -3.33 -21.63
CA ARG A 75 -4.28 -3.95 -20.31
C ARG A 75 -4.69 -2.88 -19.32
N ARG A 76 -5.84 -3.08 -18.67
CA ARG A 76 -6.27 -2.25 -17.56
C ARG A 76 -5.54 -2.67 -16.29
N LEU A 77 -4.90 -1.72 -15.62
CA LEU A 77 -4.30 -1.87 -14.31
C LEU A 77 -5.08 -1.05 -13.28
N MET A 78 -5.17 -1.61 -12.07
CA MET A 78 -5.61 -0.92 -10.87
C MET A 78 -4.38 -0.72 -9.99
N ILE A 79 -4.06 0.53 -9.67
CA ILE A 79 -2.95 0.88 -8.81
C ILE A 79 -3.52 1.29 -7.45
N PRO A 80 -3.37 0.46 -6.41
CA PRO A 80 -3.87 0.80 -5.08
C PRO A 80 -3.01 1.89 -4.41
N PRO A 81 -3.58 2.63 -3.45
CA PRO A 81 -2.86 3.47 -2.49
C PRO A 81 -1.67 2.77 -1.83
N ILE A 82 -0.69 3.55 -1.38
CA ILE A 82 0.52 3.00 -0.73
C ILE A 82 0.18 2.20 0.54
N ALA A 83 -0.74 2.70 1.36
CA ALA A 83 -1.18 2.02 2.58
C ALA A 83 -1.80 0.64 2.29
N ASP A 84 -2.63 0.53 1.25
CA ASP A 84 -3.20 -0.74 0.80
C ASP A 84 -2.11 -1.71 0.31
N ARG A 85 -1.10 -1.21 -0.41
CA ARG A 85 0.03 -2.03 -0.85
C ARG A 85 0.83 -2.60 0.32
N ILE A 86 0.98 -1.81 1.38
CA ILE A 86 1.68 -2.24 2.61
C ILE A 86 0.89 -3.38 3.27
N ILE A 87 -0.43 -3.24 3.43
CA ILE A 87 -1.26 -4.26 4.08
C ILE A 87 -1.25 -5.58 3.29
N HIS A 88 -1.38 -5.52 1.95
CA HIS A 88 -1.34 -6.75 1.14
C HIS A 88 0.02 -7.48 1.20
N GLY A 89 1.09 -6.80 1.61
CA GLY A 89 2.44 -7.35 1.68
C GLY A 89 2.86 -7.88 3.06
N THR A 90 1.98 -7.92 4.06
CA THR A 90 2.28 -8.40 5.44
C THR A 90 2.23 -9.91 5.62
N ALA A 91 2.02 -10.68 4.54
CA ALA A 91 2.00 -12.14 4.56
C ALA A 91 3.40 -12.77 4.56
#